data_AF-A0AAU8K605-F1
#
_entry.id   AF-A0AAU8K605-F1
#
_cell.length_a   1.000
_cell.length_b   1.000
_cell.length_c   1.000
_cell.angle_alpha   90.00
_cell.angle_beta   90.00
_cell.angle_gamma   90.00
#
_symmetry.space_group_name_H-M   'P 1'
#
loop_
_entity.id
_entity.type
_entity.pdbx_description
1 polymer ?
#
loop_
_entity_poly.entity_id
_entity_poly.type
_entity_poly.pdbx_seq_one_letter_code
_entity_poly.pdbx_strand_id
1 'polypeptide(L)'
;MPVMILVSALSLVVTVCWTRRCRLNAEAFAPGTHRYGPGLAVWGWLIPVGNLWIPRRVMLDVRRASGLTGPARLIEGWWWVRLVKLPVALAVGRIMPNPMVSLHVALISAVSGILLLLVIREITAAQAERLAA
;
A
#
# COMPACT_ATOMS: atom_id res chain seq x y z
N MET A 1 7.20 12.52 -20.04
CA MET A 1 7.30 11.05 -19.87
C MET A 1 8.23 10.61 -18.73
N PRO A 2 9.51 11.02 -18.62
CA PRO A 2 10.42 10.46 -17.61
C PRO A 2 10.03 10.80 -16.16
N VAL A 3 9.54 12.02 -15.91
CA VAL A 3 9.17 12.49 -14.56
C VAL A 3 8.12 11.59 -13.89
N MET A 4 7.06 11.20 -14.59
CA MET A 4 5.98 10.41 -14.00
C MET A 4 6.41 8.97 -13.67
N ILE A 5 7.29 8.41 -14.49
CA ILE A 5 7.90 7.11 -14.25
C ILE A 5 8.80 7.18 -13.01
N LEU A 6 9.65 8.21 -12.91
CA LEU A 6 10.52 8.44 -11.76
C LEU A 6 9.71 8.62 -10.46
N VAL A 7 8.65 9.42 -10.48
CA VAL A 7 7.77 9.62 -9.32
C VAL A 7 7.10 8.31 -8.91
N SER A 8 6.62 7.53 -9.87
CA SER A 8 5.96 6.23 -9.59
C SER A 8 6.96 5.22 -9.02
N ALA A 9 8.18 5.16 -9.57
CA ALA A 9 9.25 4.30 -9.08
C ALA A 9 9.68 4.71 -7.66
N LEU A 10 9.87 6.00 -7.41
CA LEU A 10 10.21 6.51 -6.09
C LEU A 10 9.11 6.20 -5.07
N SER A 11 7.85 6.42 -5.43
CA SER A 11 6.70 6.09 -4.59
C SER A 11 6.65 4.60 -4.24
N LEU A 12 6.94 3.72 -5.21
CA LEU A 12 7.03 2.28 -4.97
C LEU A 12 8.13 1.96 -3.97
N VAL A 13 9.36 2.47 -4.19
CA VAL A 13 10.51 2.22 -3.31
C VAL A 13 10.22 2.70 -1.89
N VAL A 14 9.70 3.91 -1.73
CA VAL A 14 9.36 4.47 -0.42
C VAL A 14 8.31 3.62 0.28
N THR A 15 7.26 3.18 -0.43
CA THR A 15 6.18 2.36 0.15
C THR A 15 6.68 0.97 0.55
N VAL A 16 7.55 0.36 -0.26
CA VAL A 16 8.16 -0.95 0.02
C VAL A 16 9.08 -0.86 1.26
N CYS A 17 9.94 0.16 1.32
CA CYS A 17 10.82 0.38 2.47
C CYS A 17 10.01 0.64 3.75
N TRP A 18 8.96 1.46 3.65
CA TRP A 18 8.06 1.74 4.77
C TRP A 18 7.34 0.47 5.24
N THR A 19 6.73 -0.31 4.35
CA THR A 19 6.04 -1.55 4.73
C THR A 19 6.98 -2.57 5.37
N ARG A 20 8.20 -2.73 4.83
CA ARG A 20 9.24 -3.57 5.45
C ARG A 20 9.54 -3.11 6.88
N ARG A 21 9.73 -1.81 7.10
CA ARG A 21 10.04 -1.25 8.41
C ARG A 21 8.90 -1.42 9.41
N CYS A 22 7.68 -1.04 9.05
CA CYS A 22 6.51 -1.19 9.92
C CYS A 22 6.27 -2.65 10.30
N ARG A 23 6.55 -3.58 9.38
CA ARG A 23 6.43 -5.01 9.64
C ARG A 23 7.51 -5.55 10.58
N LEU A 24 8.74 -5.05 10.51
CA LEU A 24 9.78 -5.39 11.49
C LEU A 24 9.42 -4.85 12.89
N ASN A 25 8.90 -3.62 12.99
CA ASN A 25 8.40 -3.07 14.25
C ASN A 25 7.25 -3.91 14.82
N ALA A 26 6.30 -4.31 13.96
CA ALA A 26 5.17 -5.14 14.35
C ALA A 26 5.59 -6.52 14.85
N GLU A 27 6.63 -7.12 14.25
CA GLU A 27 7.20 -8.39 14.72
C GLU A 27 7.74 -8.26 16.14
N ALA A 28 8.33 -7.12 16.51
CA ALA A 28 8.81 -6.87 17.87
C ALA A 28 7.67 -6.82 18.89
N PHE A 29 6.47 -6.35 18.51
CA PHE A 29 5.32 -6.32 19.41
C PHE A 29 4.57 -7.66 19.49
N ALA A 30 4.57 -8.45 18.41
CA ALA A 30 3.82 -9.70 18.33
C ALA A 30 4.59 -10.76 17.52
N PRO A 31 5.63 -11.38 18.11
CA PRO A 31 6.48 -12.35 17.43
C PRO A 31 5.68 -13.54 16.89
N GLY A 32 5.95 -13.96 15.65
CA GLY A 32 5.35 -15.15 15.04
C GLY A 32 3.89 -15.02 14.60
N THR A 33 3.27 -13.85 14.77
CA THR A 33 1.86 -13.63 14.38
C THR A 33 1.66 -13.32 12.90
N HIS A 34 2.73 -12.94 12.19
CA HIS A 34 2.69 -12.56 10.77
C HIS A 34 2.70 -13.79 9.86
N ARG A 35 1.76 -13.86 8.91
CA ARG A 35 1.62 -15.02 8.01
C ARG A 35 2.67 -15.09 6.91
N TYR A 36 3.10 -13.93 6.42
CA TYR A 36 4.15 -13.81 5.41
C TYR A 36 5.46 -13.47 6.10
N GLY A 37 6.62 -13.92 5.60
CA GLY A 37 7.92 -13.49 6.11
C GLY A 37 8.32 -12.06 5.66
N PRO A 38 9.36 -11.44 6.27
CA PRO A 38 9.81 -10.09 5.91
C PRO A 38 10.31 -9.97 4.46
N GLY A 39 10.81 -11.06 3.86
CA GLY A 39 11.15 -11.10 2.44
C GLY A 39 9.92 -10.93 1.54
N LEU A 40 8.81 -11.61 1.85
CA LEU A 40 7.57 -11.47 1.08
C LEU A 40 6.89 -10.10 1.26
N ALA A 41 7.19 -9.37 2.33
CA ALA A 41 6.77 -7.98 2.49
C ALA A 41 7.39 -7.05 1.43
N VAL A 42 8.56 -7.41 0.90
CA VAL A 42 9.25 -6.68 -0.18
C VAL A 42 8.87 -7.27 -1.53
N TRP A 43 9.08 -8.58 -1.71
CA TRP A 43 8.85 -9.27 -2.98
C TRP A 43 7.39 -9.29 -3.40
N GLY A 44 6.46 -9.19 -2.46
CA GLY A 44 5.03 -9.09 -2.74
C GLY A 44 4.65 -7.89 -3.61
N TRP A 45 5.45 -6.82 -3.62
CA TRP A 45 5.20 -5.65 -4.48
C TRP A 45 5.76 -5.79 -5.89
N LEU A 46 6.77 -6.64 -6.07
CA LEU A 46 7.50 -6.81 -7.33
C LEU A 46 6.96 -7.98 -8.16
N ILE A 47 6.46 -9.03 -7.51
CA ILE A 47 5.85 -10.18 -8.20
C ILE A 47 4.48 -9.74 -8.75
N PRO A 48 4.22 -9.78 -10.06
CA PRO A 48 2.98 -9.24 -10.65
C PRO A 48 1.70 -9.83 -10.02
N VAL A 49 1.65 -11.15 -9.87
CA VAL A 49 0.53 -11.85 -9.21
C VAL A 49 0.54 -11.58 -7.71
N GLY A 50 1.72 -11.60 -7.07
CA GLY A 50 1.93 -11.25 -5.66
C GLY A 50 1.42 -9.85 -5.28
N ASN A 51 1.54 -8.90 -6.19
CA ASN A 51 1.17 -7.49 -5.99
C ASN A 51 -0.35 -7.28 -5.95
N LEU A 52 -1.14 -8.29 -6.34
CA LEU A 52 -2.61 -8.25 -6.29
C LEU A 52 -3.21 -8.64 -4.94
N TRP A 53 -2.41 -9.15 -3.99
CA TRP A 53 -2.91 -9.72 -2.73
C TRP A 53 -1.95 -9.65 -1.55
N ILE A 54 -0.64 -9.85 -1.76
CA ILE A 54 0.35 -9.91 -0.68
C ILE A 54 0.46 -8.57 0.06
N PRO A 55 0.58 -7.40 -0.61
CA PRO A 55 0.70 -6.12 0.09
C PRO A 55 -0.48 -5.84 1.02
N ARG A 56 -1.72 -6.11 0.59
CA ARG A 56 -2.91 -5.98 1.46
C ARG A 56 -2.81 -6.85 2.69
N ARG A 57 -2.45 -8.13 2.53
CA ARG A 57 -2.34 -9.05 3.66
C ARG A 57 -1.26 -8.59 4.65
N VAL A 58 -0.10 -8.18 4.14
CA VAL A 58 0.99 -7.66 4.97
C VAL A 58 0.53 -6.44 5.78
N MET A 59 -0.15 -5.47 5.16
CA MET A 59 -0.64 -4.29 5.87
C MET A 59 -1.70 -4.63 6.94
N LEU A 60 -2.60 -5.58 6.66
CA LEU A 60 -3.60 -6.06 7.62
C LEU A 60 -2.94 -6.78 8.81
N ASP A 61 -1.90 -7.58 8.56
CA ASP A 61 -1.14 -8.26 9.62
C ASP A 61 -0.44 -7.22 10.50
N VAL A 62 0.26 -6.25 9.90
CA VAL A 62 0.92 -5.15 10.62
C VAL A 62 -0.09 -4.35 11.44
N ARG A 63 -1.23 -3.97 10.86
CA ARG A 63 -2.27 -3.22 11.58
C ARG A 63 -2.76 -3.97 12.82
N ARG A 64 -3.04 -5.27 12.69
CA ARG A 64 -3.47 -6.12 13.81
C ARG A 64 -2.38 -6.27 14.85
N ALA A 65 -1.14 -6.52 14.42
CA ALA A 65 0.02 -6.65 15.29
C ALA A 65 0.39 -5.33 15.97
N SER A 66 -0.04 -4.16 15.47
CA SER A 66 0.06 -2.86 16.14
C SER A 66 -1.06 -2.59 17.16
N GLY A 67 -1.97 -3.54 17.40
CA GLY A 67 -3.04 -3.42 18.41
C GLY A 67 -4.35 -2.81 17.91
N LEU A 68 -4.45 -2.45 16.63
CA LEU A 68 -5.67 -1.90 16.04
C LEU A 68 -6.68 -3.03 15.78
N THR A 69 -7.61 -3.21 16.71
CA THR A 69 -8.73 -4.15 16.60
C THR A 69 -9.95 -3.45 15.99
N GLY A 70 -10.63 -4.10 15.04
CA GLY A 70 -11.75 -3.52 14.30
C GLY A 70 -11.52 -3.39 12.78
N PRO A 71 -12.52 -2.88 12.04
CA PRO A 71 -12.53 -2.91 10.58
C PRO A 71 -11.41 -2.06 9.97
N ALA A 72 -10.61 -2.66 9.08
CA ALA A 72 -9.48 -2.01 8.42
C ALA A 72 -9.90 -1.13 7.22
N ARG A 73 -10.87 -0.22 7.44
CA ARG A 73 -11.54 0.55 6.37
C ARG A 73 -10.56 1.34 5.48
N LEU A 74 -9.52 1.91 6.07
CA LEU A 74 -8.50 2.67 5.32
C LEU A 74 -7.67 1.76 4.42
N ILE A 75 -7.24 0.60 4.92
CA ILE A 75 -6.47 -0.38 4.13
C ILE A 75 -7.34 -0.96 3.02
N GLU A 76 -8.58 -1.35 3.33
CA GLU A 76 -9.52 -1.90 2.34
C GLU A 76 -9.85 -0.85 1.26
N GLY A 77 -10.20 0.38 1.67
CA GLY A 77 -10.50 1.47 0.75
C GLY A 77 -9.32 1.81 -0.15
N TRP A 78 -8.13 1.98 0.44
CA TRP A 78 -6.89 2.19 -0.31
C TRP A 78 -6.64 1.07 -1.33
N TRP A 79 -6.81 -0.18 -0.91
CA TRP A 79 -6.54 -1.35 -1.73
C TRP A 79 -7.46 -1.44 -2.94
N TRP A 80 -8.76 -1.26 -2.73
CA TRP A 80 -9.73 -1.31 -3.81
C TRP A 80 -9.56 -0.16 -4.79
N VAL A 81 -9.32 1.07 -4.29
CA VAL A 81 -9.01 2.22 -5.16
C VAL A 81 -7.74 1.95 -5.99
N ARG A 82 -6.71 1.34 -5.40
CA ARG A 82 -5.49 0.96 -6.12
C ARG A 82 -5.78 -0.09 -7.19
N LEU A 83 -6.56 -1.14 -6.89
CA LEU A 83 -6.87 -2.20 -7.84
C LEU A 83 -7.72 -1.71 -9.02
N VAL A 84 -8.67 -0.79 -8.77
CA VAL A 84 -9.52 -0.18 -9.82
C VAL A 84 -8.69 0.58 -10.86
N LYS A 85 -7.50 1.08 -10.52
CA LYS A 85 -6.62 1.74 -11.52
C LYS A 85 -6.29 0.84 -12.71
N LEU A 86 -6.15 -0.46 -12.50
CA LEU A 86 -5.73 -1.39 -13.55
C LEU A 86 -6.80 -1.54 -14.65
N PRO A 87 -8.06 -1.96 -14.37
CA PRO A 87 -9.09 -2.04 -15.39
C PRO A 87 -9.44 -0.67 -15.99
N VAL A 88 -9.39 0.41 -15.21
CA VAL A 88 -9.63 1.77 -15.72
C VAL A 88 -8.56 2.16 -16.74
N ALA A 89 -7.28 1.94 -16.44
CA ALA A 89 -6.20 2.22 -17.36
C ALA A 89 -6.32 1.40 -18.66
N LEU A 90 -6.69 0.13 -18.55
CA LEU A 90 -6.93 -0.73 -19.71
C LEU A 90 -8.10 -0.23 -20.56
N ALA A 91 -9.23 0.13 -19.95
CA ALA A 91 -10.41 0.62 -20.65
C ALA A 91 -10.14 1.95 -21.37
N VAL A 92 -9.49 2.90 -20.68
CA VAL A 92 -9.15 4.21 -21.24
C VAL A 92 -8.16 4.07 -22.38
N GLY A 93 -7.17 3.19 -22.24
CA GLY A 93 -6.18 2.92 -23.31
C GLY A 93 -6.80 2.36 -24.60
N ARG A 94 -8.03 1.84 -24.56
CA ARG A 94 -8.77 1.42 -25.76
C ARG A 94 -9.49 2.56 -26.47
N ILE A 95 -9.79 3.65 -25.77
CA ILE A 95 -10.67 4.73 -26.24
C ILE A 95 -9.89 6.00 -26.53
N MET A 96 -8.84 6.30 -25.75
CA MET A 96 -8.07 7.53 -25.86
C MET A 96 -6.71 7.31 -26.52
N PRO A 97 -6.29 8.18 -27.46
CA PRO A 97 -4.96 8.12 -28.10
C PRO A 97 -3.79 8.30 -27.11
N ASN A 98 -4.01 9.02 -26.00
CA ASN A 98 -3.01 9.21 -24.95
C ASN A 98 -3.63 9.10 -23.54
N PRO A 99 -3.72 7.87 -22.99
CA PRO A 99 -4.35 7.61 -21.69
C PRO A 99 -3.53 8.12 -20.50
N MET A 100 -2.28 8.54 -20.70
CA MET A 100 -1.34 8.82 -19.61
C MET A 100 -1.45 10.24 -19.02
N VAL A 101 -2.13 11.18 -19.68
CA VAL A 101 -2.29 12.59 -19.22
C VAL A 101 -3.75 12.93 -18.95
N SER A 102 -4.53 11.94 -18.55
CA SER A 102 -5.96 12.13 -18.33
C SER A 102 -6.28 12.56 -16.90
N LEU A 103 -7.32 13.38 -16.76
CA LEU A 103 -7.83 13.82 -15.46
C LEU A 103 -8.17 12.62 -14.55
N HIS A 104 -8.70 11.54 -15.11
CA HIS A 104 -9.09 10.36 -14.32
C HIS A 104 -7.89 9.63 -13.70
N VAL A 105 -6.76 9.49 -14.41
CA VAL A 105 -5.55 8.86 -13.86
C VAL A 105 -5.00 9.69 -12.69
N ALA A 106 -5.02 11.01 -12.84
CA ALA A 106 -4.59 11.94 -11.79
C ALA A 106 -5.49 11.85 -10.56
N LEU A 107 -6.82 11.87 -10.72
CA LEU A 107 -7.79 11.80 -9.62
C LEU A 107 -7.68 10.49 -8.84
N ILE A 108 -7.68 9.33 -9.53
CA ILE A 108 -7.58 8.04 -8.85
C ILE A 108 -6.21 7.92 -8.15
N SER A 109 -5.17 8.52 -8.70
CA SER A 109 -3.85 8.54 -8.08
C SER A 109 -3.77 9.43 -6.85
N ALA A 110 -4.39 10.60 -6.88
CA ALA A 110 -4.52 11.47 -5.72
C ALA A 110 -5.30 10.78 -4.60
N VAL A 111 -6.48 10.22 -4.89
CA VAL A 111 -7.31 9.51 -3.88
C VAL A 111 -6.55 8.33 -3.29
N SER A 112 -5.91 7.50 -4.13
CA SER A 112 -5.09 6.38 -3.66
C SER A 112 -3.92 6.85 -2.78
N GLY A 113 -3.24 7.94 -3.13
CA GLY A 113 -2.15 8.50 -2.34
C GLY A 113 -2.62 9.03 -0.99
N ILE A 114 -3.74 9.74 -0.95
CA ILE A 114 -4.34 10.25 0.29
C ILE A 114 -4.71 9.09 1.20
N LEU A 115 -5.38 8.05 0.69
CA LEU A 115 -5.74 6.88 1.48
C LEU A 115 -4.51 6.16 2.02
N LEU A 116 -3.44 6.02 1.22
CA LEU A 116 -2.19 5.43 1.68
C LEU A 116 -1.55 6.26 2.80
N LEU A 117 -1.54 7.59 2.67
CA LEU A 117 -1.03 8.48 3.71
C LEU A 117 -1.83 8.33 5.01
N LEU A 118 -3.16 8.19 4.92
CA LEU A 118 -4.00 7.95 6.10
C LEU A 118 -3.68 6.59 6.74
N VAL A 119 -3.46 5.53 5.95
CA VAL A 119 -3.00 4.22 6.46
C VAL A 119 -1.65 4.34 7.16
N ILE A 120 -0.70 5.08 6.57
CA ILE A 120 0.63 5.31 7.16
C ILE A 120 0.47 6.00 8.51
N ARG A 121 -0.36 7.04 8.59
CA ARG A 121 -0.61 7.77 9.84
C ARG A 121 -1.27 6.90 10.90
N GLU A 122 -2.30 6.12 10.53
CA GLU A 122 -3.00 5.20 11.44
C GLU A 122 -2.04 4.19 12.07
N ILE A 123 -1.24 3.51 11.23
CA ILE A 123 -0.29 2.50 11.71
C ILE A 123 0.83 3.13 12.52
N THR A 124 1.38 4.27 12.07
CA THR A 124 2.49 4.93 12.76
C THR A 124 2.08 5.44 14.13
N ALA A 125 0.88 6.04 14.26
CA ALA A 125 0.34 6.49 15.54
C ALA A 125 0.13 5.32 16.51
N ALA A 126 -0.51 4.23 16.05
CA ALA A 126 -0.72 3.05 16.88
C ALA A 126 0.59 2.39 17.34
N GLN A 127 1.61 2.35 16.47
CA GLN A 127 2.93 1.87 16.86
C GLN A 127 3.57 2.81 17.89
N ALA A 128 3.52 4.12 17.68
CA ALA A 128 4.09 5.10 18.62
C ALA A 128 3.43 5.02 20.01
N GLU A 129 2.10 4.91 20.08
CA GLU A 129 1.37 4.72 21.34
C GLU A 129 1.81 3.44 22.05
N ARG A 130 2.01 2.34 21.31
CA ARG A 130 2.50 1.07 21.87
C ARG A 130 3.95 1.11 22.37
N LEU A 131 4.81 1.94 21.78
CA LEU A 131 6.17 2.12 22.31
C LEU A 131 6.18 2.95 23.60
N ALA A 132 5.17 3.80 23.81
CA ALA A 132 5.07 4.67 24.97
C ALA A 132 4.36 4.04 26.18
N ALA A 133 3.67 2.92 25.98
CA ALA A 133 2.98 2.13 27.00
C ALA A 133 3.90 1.09 27.65
#